data_AF-A0A2G2VYP3-F1
#
_entry.id   AF-A0A2G2VYP3-F1
#
_cell.length_a   1.000
_cell.length_b   1.000
_cell.length_c   1.000
_cell.angle_alpha   90.00
_cell.angle_beta   90.00
_cell.angle_gamma   90.00
#
_symmetry.space_group_name_H-M   'P 1'
#
loop_
_entity.id
_entity.type
_entity.pdbx_description
1 polymer ?
#
loop_
_entity_poly.entity_id
_entity_poly.type
_entity_poly.pdbx_seq_one_letter_code
_entity_poly.pdbx_strand_id
1 'polypeptide(L)'
;MYLDLSCSRDIKALKALVLERMGKAEEAFSVCLSAKELLYTNDSVLIDDLTLSTLQIVFQRLDHLDIATSCYEYACGKFPNNLDLMMGLFNCYVREYSFVKQQQIAIKMYKIVGEERFLLWAVCSIQLQVCDQLCFAKLTYALLNDL
;
A
#
# COMPACT_ATOMS: atom_id res chain seq x y z
N MET A 1 12.85 23.07 7.23
CA MET A 1 11.43 23.06 6.81
C MET A 1 11.01 21.77 6.12
N TYR A 2 11.53 21.37 4.94
CA TYR A 2 11.14 20.10 4.31
C TYR A 2 11.57 18.83 5.07
N LEU A 3 12.78 18.84 5.64
CA LEU A 3 13.29 17.76 6.51
C LEU A 3 12.50 17.66 7.83
N ASP A 4 12.08 18.78 8.43
CA ASP A 4 11.28 18.79 9.66
C ASP A 4 9.88 18.17 9.45
N LEU A 5 9.28 18.41 8.28
CA LEU A 5 7.95 17.88 7.97
C LEU A 5 7.96 16.38 7.63
N SER A 6 8.99 15.87 6.93
CA SER A 6 9.11 14.42 6.70
C SER A 6 9.27 13.69 8.04
N CYS A 7 10.20 14.17 8.87
CA CYS A 7 10.43 13.66 10.22
C CYS A 7 9.14 13.66 11.06
N SER A 8 8.31 14.71 10.96
CA SER A 8 7.03 14.80 11.68
C SER A 8 6.01 13.73 11.26
N ARG A 9 5.98 13.32 9.97
CA ARG A 9 5.10 12.24 9.49
C ARG A 9 5.56 10.88 9.99
N ASP A 10 6.86 10.60 9.88
CA ASP A 10 7.44 9.32 10.29
C ASP A 10 7.31 9.10 11.80
N ILE A 11 7.55 10.15 12.60
CA ILE A 11 7.35 10.12 14.04
C ILE A 11 5.90 9.78 14.40
N LYS A 12 4.92 10.35 13.67
CA LYS A 12 3.50 10.05 13.92
C LYS A 12 3.13 8.62 13.52
N ALA A 13 3.61 8.13 12.38
CA ALA A 13 3.38 6.74 11.96
C ALA A 13 3.97 5.74 12.97
N LEU A 14 5.21 5.97 13.42
CA LEU A 14 5.85 5.16 14.45
C LEU A 14 5.14 5.26 15.80
N LYS A 15 4.67 6.45 16.18
CA LYS A 15 3.89 6.64 17.40
C LYS A 15 2.58 5.86 17.36
N ALA A 16 1.87 5.86 16.24
CA ALA A 16 0.66 5.07 16.06
C ALA A 16 0.95 3.57 16.19
N LEU A 17 2.05 3.09 15.62
CA LEU A 17 2.50 1.70 15.76
C LEU A 17 2.77 1.31 17.22
N VAL A 18 3.43 2.18 17.99
CA VAL A 18 3.69 1.93 19.42
C VAL A 18 2.37 1.91 20.20
N LEU A 19 1.46 2.86 19.95
CA LEU A 19 0.17 2.93 20.64
C LEU A 19 -0.71 1.71 20.36
N GLU A 20 -0.72 1.24 19.11
CA GLU A 20 -1.42 0.01 18.73
C GLU A 20 -0.86 -1.19 19.51
N ARG A 21 0.48 -1.34 19.56
CA ARG A 21 1.13 -2.40 20.35
C ARG A 21 0.88 -2.32 21.85
N MET A 22 0.56 -1.13 22.37
CA MET A 22 0.17 -0.92 23.76
C MET A 22 -1.32 -1.20 24.02
N GLY A 23 -2.09 -1.61 23.01
CA GLY A 23 -3.53 -1.87 23.12
C GLY A 23 -4.41 -0.62 23.07
N LYS A 24 -3.84 0.55 22.76
CA LYS A 24 -4.55 1.84 22.69
C LYS A 24 -5.04 2.10 21.26
N ALA A 25 -5.96 1.27 20.78
CA ALA A 25 -6.42 1.28 19.39
C ALA A 25 -7.01 2.64 18.94
N GLU A 26 -7.83 3.29 19.77
CA GLU A 26 -8.44 4.59 19.42
C GLU A 26 -7.41 5.72 19.31
N GLU A 27 -6.44 5.78 20.23
CA GLU A 27 -5.35 6.77 20.17
C GLU A 27 -4.46 6.52 18.95
N ALA A 28 -4.14 5.25 18.67
CA ALA A 28 -3.37 4.85 17.49
C ALA A 28 -4.07 5.28 16.20
N PHE A 29 -5.37 5.04 16.09
CA PHE A 29 -6.18 5.41 14.93
C PHE A 29 -6.19 6.94 14.71
N SER A 30 -6.41 7.72 15.77
CA SER A 30 -6.38 9.19 15.70
C SER A 30 -5.02 9.73 15.23
N VAL A 31 -3.91 9.18 15.73
CA VAL A 31 -2.56 9.57 15.31
C VAL A 31 -2.29 9.17 13.86
N CYS A 32 -2.77 7.99 13.42
CA CYS A 32 -2.70 7.54 12.02
C CYS A 32 -3.48 8.46 11.07
N LEU A 33 -4.69 8.89 11.44
CA LEU A 33 -5.47 9.84 10.65
C LEU A 33 -4.75 11.19 10.53
N SER A 34 -4.15 11.68 11.62
CA SER A 34 -3.36 12.91 11.57
C SER A 34 -2.11 12.78 10.68
N ALA A 35 -1.48 11.60 10.64
CA ALA A 35 -0.39 11.32 9.71
C ALA A 35 -0.89 11.29 8.25
N LYS A 36 -2.06 10.69 7.99
CA LYS A 36 -2.74 10.66 6.70
C LYS A 36 -3.11 12.07 6.21
N GLU A 37 -3.65 12.93 7.07
CA GLU A 37 -3.95 14.32 6.72
C GLU A 37 -2.69 15.06 6.28
N LEU A 38 -1.57 14.87 6.98
CA LEU A 38 -0.27 15.44 6.61
C LEU A 38 0.31 14.88 5.30
N LEU A 39 -0.11 13.68 4.87
CA LEU A 39 0.20 13.17 3.52
C LEU A 39 -0.57 13.94 2.44
N TYR A 40 -1.83 14.30 2.70
CA TYR A 40 -2.68 15.00 1.73
C TYR A 40 -2.42 16.51 1.64
N THR A 41 -2.13 17.17 2.77
CA THR A 41 -1.95 18.65 2.78
C THR A 41 -0.64 19.08 2.14
N ASN A 42 0.37 18.22 2.11
CA ASN A 42 1.71 18.65 1.73
C ASN A 42 1.99 18.34 0.27
N ASP A 43 2.35 19.39 -0.47
CA ASP A 43 2.69 19.29 -1.89
C ASP A 43 4.07 18.62 -2.13
N SER A 44 4.59 17.92 -1.13
CA SER A 44 5.99 17.53 -1.04
C SER A 44 6.36 16.45 -2.06
N VAL A 45 7.45 16.75 -2.77
CA VAL A 45 8.22 15.96 -3.74
C VAL A 45 8.67 14.58 -3.24
N LEU A 46 8.48 14.24 -1.95
CA LEU A 46 8.77 12.93 -1.38
C LEU A 46 7.57 12.42 -0.58
N ILE A 47 6.97 11.34 -1.06
CA ILE A 47 6.20 10.40 -0.25
C ILE A 47 7.17 9.25 0.04
N ASP A 48 7.47 9.02 1.31
CA ASP A 48 8.39 7.97 1.73
C ASP A 48 7.63 6.65 1.88
N ASP A 49 8.18 5.59 1.27
CA ASP A 49 7.61 4.24 1.30
C ASP A 49 7.62 3.68 2.74
N LEU A 50 8.59 4.09 3.57
CA LEU A 50 8.65 3.70 4.97
C LEU A 50 7.45 4.23 5.77
N THR A 51 7.01 5.47 5.52
CA THR A 51 5.81 6.02 6.18
C THR A 51 4.58 5.23 5.78
N LEU A 52 4.42 4.93 4.49
CA LEU A 52 3.24 4.24 3.96
C LEU A 52 3.16 2.78 4.42
N SER A 53 4.28 2.05 4.39
CA SER A 53 4.36 0.68 4.90
C SER A 53 4.08 0.61 6.41
N THR A 54 4.59 1.59 7.18
CA THR A 54 4.28 1.69 8.62
C THR A 54 2.79 1.94 8.86
N LEU A 55 2.20 2.88 8.13
CA LEU A 55 0.75 3.17 8.22
C LEU A 55 -0.08 1.95 7.81
N GLN A 56 0.32 1.23 6.76
CA GLN A 56 -0.34 0.01 6.31
C GLN A 56 -0.37 -1.06 7.43
N ILE A 57 0.73 -1.26 8.15
CA ILE A 57 0.78 -2.20 9.29
C ILE A 57 -0.23 -1.81 10.36
N VAL A 58 -0.28 -0.53 10.74
CA VAL A 58 -1.19 -0.05 11.79
C VAL A 58 -2.64 -0.18 11.33
N PHE A 59 -2.97 0.25 10.12
CA PHE A 59 -4.32 0.14 9.57
C PHE A 59 -4.77 -1.32 9.41
N GLN A 60 -3.87 -2.23 9.03
CA GLN A 60 -4.18 -3.66 8.99
C GLN A 60 -4.56 -4.20 10.37
N ARG A 61 -3.84 -3.81 11.42
CA ARG A 61 -4.10 -4.29 12.79
C ARG A 61 -5.37 -3.71 13.39
N LEU A 62 -5.80 -2.55 12.87
CA LEU A 62 -7.05 -1.89 13.24
C LEU A 62 -8.23 -2.30 12.33
N ASP A 63 -8.07 -3.30 11.46
CA ASP A 63 -9.08 -3.75 10.49
C ASP A 63 -9.58 -2.66 9.51
N HIS A 64 -8.74 -1.66 9.22
CA HIS A 64 -9.02 -0.51 8.34
C HIS A 64 -8.13 -0.51 7.09
N LEU A 65 -8.01 -1.66 6.42
CA LEU A 65 -7.17 -1.83 5.22
C LEU A 65 -7.55 -0.91 4.07
N ASP A 66 -8.83 -0.54 3.96
CA ASP A 66 -9.38 0.40 2.99
C ASP A 66 -8.69 1.78 3.05
N ILE A 67 -8.37 2.22 4.27
CA ILE A 67 -7.70 3.49 4.50
C ILE A 67 -6.25 3.43 3.99
N ALA A 68 -5.54 2.32 4.18
CA ALA A 68 -4.19 2.14 3.67
C ALA A 68 -4.16 2.18 2.13
N THR A 69 -5.10 1.48 1.48
CA THR A 69 -5.24 1.49 0.01
C THR A 69 -5.47 2.90 -0.51
N SER A 70 -6.34 3.68 0.15
CA SER A 70 -6.59 5.08 -0.24
C SER A 70 -5.35 5.98 -0.15
N CYS A 71 -4.43 5.71 0.79
CA CYS A 71 -3.17 6.43 0.91
C CYS A 71 -2.23 6.13 -0.27
N TYR A 72 -2.12 4.84 -0.64
CA TYR A 72 -1.32 4.42 -1.78
C TYR A 72 -1.91 4.87 -3.13
N GLU A 73 -3.24 4.85 -3.29
CA GLU A 73 -3.93 5.35 -4.49
C GLU A 73 -3.61 6.84 -4.71
N TYR A 74 -3.67 7.65 -3.65
CA TYR A 74 -3.28 9.06 -3.71
C TYR A 74 -1.81 9.25 -4.05
N ALA A 75 -0.92 8.50 -3.39
CA ALA A 75 0.52 8.58 -3.62
C ALA A 75 0.87 8.23 -5.08
N CYS A 76 0.26 7.16 -5.62
CA CYS A 76 0.39 6.77 -7.02
C CYS A 76 -0.24 7.77 -8.00
N GLY A 77 -1.31 8.47 -7.60
CA GLY A 77 -1.91 9.55 -8.40
C GLY A 77 -0.96 10.75 -8.54
N LYS A 78 -0.26 11.08 -7.45
CA LYS A 78 0.70 12.20 -7.40
C LYS A 78 2.03 11.87 -8.08
N PHE A 79 2.51 10.63 -7.93
CA PHE A 79 3.76 10.15 -8.52
C PHE A 79 3.50 8.95 -9.42
N PRO A 80 2.93 9.17 -10.63
CA PRO A 80 2.41 8.10 -11.47
C PRO A 80 3.46 7.21 -12.12
N ASN A 81 4.76 7.48 -11.93
CA ASN A 81 5.88 6.68 -12.45
C ASN A 81 6.77 6.10 -11.33
N ASN A 82 6.40 6.27 -10.05
CA ASN A 82 7.18 5.72 -8.95
C ASN A 82 6.79 4.24 -8.73
N LEU A 83 7.73 3.33 -8.98
CA LEU A 83 7.50 1.89 -8.91
C LEU A 83 7.28 1.38 -7.50
N ASP A 84 8.00 1.90 -6.51
CA ASP A 84 7.89 1.45 -5.13
C ASP A 84 6.47 1.69 -4.60
N LEU A 85 5.89 2.86 -4.92
CA LEU A 85 4.49 3.17 -4.61
C LEU A 85 3.51 2.24 -5.34
N MET A 86 3.77 1.89 -6.59
CA MET A 86 2.92 0.97 -7.34
C MET A 86 2.98 -0.46 -6.80
N MET A 87 4.16 -0.91 -6.36
CA MET A 87 4.32 -2.22 -5.72
C MET A 87 3.56 -2.26 -4.38
N GLY A 88 3.66 -1.20 -3.57
CA GLY A 88 2.87 -1.07 -2.33
C GLY A 88 1.36 -1.06 -2.60
N LEU A 89 0.92 -0.36 -3.64
CA LEU A 89 -0.49 -0.32 -4.04
C LEU A 89 -0.99 -1.70 -4.55
N PHE A 90 -0.18 -2.41 -5.35
CA PHE A 90 -0.49 -3.77 -5.77
C PHE A 90 -0.70 -4.69 -4.56
N ASN A 91 0.19 -4.62 -3.56
CA ASN A 91 0.08 -5.39 -2.33
C ASN A 91 -1.19 -5.07 -1.53
N CYS A 92 -1.63 -3.80 -1.53
CA CYS A 92 -2.93 -3.43 -0.95
C CYS A 92 -4.09 -4.11 -1.68
N TYR A 93 -4.10 -4.07 -3.02
CA TYR A 93 -5.14 -4.73 -3.81
C TYR A 93 -5.14 -6.26 -3.69
N VAL A 94 -3.97 -6.89 -3.49
CA VAL A 94 -3.86 -8.33 -3.20
C VAL A 94 -4.58 -8.67 -1.91
N ARG A 95 -4.37 -7.89 -0.85
CA ARG A 95 -5.00 -8.10 0.46
C ARG A 95 -6.51 -7.84 0.45
N GLU A 96 -6.97 -6.91 -0.37
CA GLU A 96 -8.40 -6.61 -0.56
C GLU A 96 -9.10 -7.52 -1.57
N TYR A 97 -8.39 -8.45 -2.21
CA TYR A 97 -8.93 -9.31 -3.27
C TYR A 97 -9.47 -8.53 -4.49
N SER A 98 -8.93 -7.33 -4.74
CA SER A 98 -9.33 -6.47 -5.85
C SER A 98 -8.61 -6.85 -7.15
N PHE A 99 -8.93 -8.02 -7.71
CA PHE A 99 -8.17 -8.62 -8.83
C PHE A 99 -8.14 -7.79 -10.10
N VAL A 100 -9.22 -7.06 -10.40
CA VAL A 100 -9.26 -6.13 -11.54
C VAL A 100 -8.26 -4.99 -11.34
N LYS A 101 -8.18 -4.42 -10.13
CA LYS A 101 -7.23 -3.36 -9.81
C LYS A 101 -5.79 -3.87 -9.76
N GLN A 102 -5.56 -5.09 -9.26
CA GLN A 102 -4.25 -5.77 -9.31
C GLN A 102 -3.74 -5.87 -10.75
N GLN A 103 -4.58 -6.35 -11.67
CA GLN A 103 -4.25 -6.43 -13.10
C GLN A 103 -3.90 -5.04 -13.67
N GLN A 104 -4.72 -4.02 -13.40
CA GLN A 104 -4.52 -2.67 -13.95
C GLN A 104 -3.18 -2.08 -13.54
N ILE A 105 -2.83 -2.17 -12.25
CA ILE A 105 -1.57 -1.62 -11.75
C ILE A 105 -0.36 -2.43 -12.24
N ALA A 106 -0.48 -3.76 -12.35
CA ALA A 106 0.58 -4.61 -12.90
C ALA A 106 0.87 -4.30 -14.38
N ILE A 107 -0.17 -4.14 -15.20
CA ILE A 107 0.00 -3.69 -16.60
C ILE A 107 0.64 -2.30 -16.66
N LYS A 108 0.27 -1.39 -15.74
CA LYS A 108 0.88 -0.05 -15.68
C LYS A 108 2.38 -0.15 -15.37
N MET A 109 2.79 -0.95 -14.39
CA MET A 109 4.20 -1.18 -14.07
C MET A 109 4.96 -1.79 -15.25
N TYR A 110 4.38 -2.80 -15.93
CA TYR A 110 4.96 -3.39 -17.14
C TYR A 110 5.20 -2.36 -18.24
N LYS A 111 4.24 -1.46 -18.49
CA LYS A 111 4.39 -0.40 -19.50
C LYS A 111 5.51 0.61 -19.19
N ILE A 112 5.87 0.78 -17.92
CA ILE A 112 6.90 1.73 -17.50
C ILE A 112 8.30 1.11 -17.62
N VAL A 113 8.48 -0.12 -17.13
CA VAL A 113 9.81 -0.74 -16.99
C VAL A 113 10.08 -1.78 -18.07
N GLY A 114 9.04 -2.40 -18.62
CA GLY A 114 9.16 -3.49 -19.60
C GLY A 114 9.56 -4.84 -19.00
N GLU A 115 9.62 -4.98 -17.67
CA GLU A 115 10.02 -6.24 -17.02
C GLU A 115 8.91 -7.28 -17.03
N GLU A 116 9.24 -8.50 -17.48
CA GLU A 116 8.29 -9.61 -17.64
C GLU A 116 7.58 -10.02 -16.35
N ARG A 117 8.21 -9.82 -15.18
CA ARG A 117 7.58 -10.13 -13.88
C ARG A 117 6.24 -9.41 -13.67
N PHE A 118 6.12 -8.16 -14.11
CA PHE A 118 4.88 -7.40 -13.97
C PHE A 118 3.79 -7.89 -14.92
N LEU A 119 4.18 -8.43 -16.07
CA LEU A 119 3.25 -9.09 -16.99
C LEU A 119 2.73 -10.39 -16.37
N LEU A 120 3.60 -11.18 -15.74
CA LEU A 120 3.18 -12.38 -15.00
C LEU A 120 2.20 -12.04 -13.88
N TRP A 121 2.45 -10.97 -13.12
CA TRP A 121 1.51 -10.51 -12.09
C TRP A 121 0.14 -10.14 -12.67
N ALA A 122 0.10 -9.48 -13.84
CA ALA A 122 -1.15 -9.18 -14.53
C ALA A 122 -1.90 -10.44 -14.97
N VAL A 123 -1.19 -11.43 -15.54
CA VAL A 123 -1.77 -12.72 -15.95
C VAL A 123 -2.32 -13.47 -14.75
N CYS A 124 -1.56 -13.56 -13.66
CA CYS A 124 -2.03 -14.17 -12.42
C CYS A 124 -3.28 -13.44 -11.88
N SER A 125 -3.31 -12.12 -11.92
CA SER A 125 -4.48 -11.32 -11.51
C SER A 125 -5.72 -11.63 -12.35
N ILE A 126 -5.57 -11.81 -13.67
CA ILE A 126 -6.68 -12.22 -14.57
C ILE A 126 -7.15 -13.63 -14.22
N GLN A 127 -6.23 -14.56 -13.98
CA GLN A 127 -6.58 -15.92 -13.58
C GLN A 127 -7.41 -15.92 -12.28
N LEU A 128 -7.06 -15.08 -11.32
CA LEU A 128 -7.80 -14.92 -10.06
C LEU A 128 -9.19 -14.30 -10.23
N GLN A 129 -9.46 -13.56 -11.30
CA GLN A 129 -10.81 -13.04 -11.61
C GLN A 129 -11.77 -14.15 -12.05
N VAL A 130 -11.24 -15.23 -12.65
CA VAL A 130 -12.04 -16.29 -13.28
C VAL A 130 -12.07 -17.56 -12.42
N CYS A 131 -11.07 -17.79 -11.56
CA CYS A 131 -11.00 -18.93 -10.66
C CYS A 131 -11.87 -18.73 -9.40
N ASP A 132 -12.77 -19.67 -9.14
CA ASP A 132 -13.49 -19.77 -7.87
C ASP A 132 -12.55 -20.18 -6.71
N GLN A 133 -12.90 -19.80 -5.48
CA GLN A 133 -12.06 -19.67 -4.25
C GLN A 133 -11.09 -20.83 -3.88
N LEU A 134 -11.16 -21.99 -4.50
CA LEU A 134 -10.39 -23.19 -4.12
C LEU A 134 -8.96 -23.25 -4.73
N CYS A 135 -8.71 -22.60 -5.86
CA CYS A 135 -7.35 -22.47 -6.44
C CYS A 135 -6.54 -21.30 -5.85
N PHE A 136 -7.18 -20.52 -4.99
CA PHE A 136 -6.74 -19.21 -4.51
C PHE A 136 -5.48 -19.24 -3.63
N ALA A 137 -5.39 -20.23 -2.75
CA ALA A 137 -4.31 -20.34 -1.76
C ALA A 137 -2.94 -20.69 -2.35
N LYS A 138 -2.89 -21.44 -3.47
CA LYS A 138 -1.61 -21.85 -4.07
C LYS A 138 -0.96 -20.73 -4.88
N LEU A 139 -1.75 -19.93 -5.58
CA LEU A 139 -1.26 -18.81 -6.40
C LEU A 139 -0.87 -17.58 -5.57
N THR A 140 -1.63 -17.27 -4.52
CA THR A 140 -1.27 -16.18 -3.59
C THR A 140 0.02 -16.47 -2.82
N TYR A 141 0.22 -17.70 -2.35
CA TYR A 141 1.48 -18.11 -1.70
C TYR A 141 2.69 -18.05 -2.66
N ALA A 142 2.52 -18.31 -3.95
CA ALA A 142 3.59 -18.17 -4.93
C ALA A 142 3.92 -16.69 -5.18
N LEU A 143 2.92 -15.84 -5.39
CA LEU A 143 3.10 -14.40 -5.62
C LEU A 143 3.69 -13.65 -4.42
N LEU A 144 3.38 -14.07 -3.19
CA LEU A 144 3.91 -13.46 -1.96
C LEU A 144 5.32 -13.93 -1.59
N ASN A 145 5.74 -15.12 -2.03
CA ASN A 145 7.07 -15.67 -1.70
C ASN A 145 8.13 -15.42 -2.79
N ASP A 146 7.74 -14.97 -3.98
CA ASP A 146 8.65 -14.50 -5.04
C ASP A 146 9.00 -12.99 -4.93
N LEU A 147 8.67 -12.36 -3.78
CA LEU A 147 9.03 -10.99 -3.40
C LEU A 147 10.19 -10.98 -2.40
#